data_AF-A0A848RUM1-F1
#
_entry.id   AF-A0A848RUM1-F1
#
_cell.length_a   1.000
_cell.length_b   1.000
_cell.length_c   1.000
_cell.angle_alpha   90.00
_cell.angle_beta   90.00
_cell.angle_gamma   90.00
#
_symmetry.space_group_name_H-M   'P 1'
#
loop_
_entity.id
_entity.type
_entity.pdbx_description
1 polymer ?
#
loop_
_entity_poly.entity_id
_entity_poly.type
_entity_poly.pdbx_seq_one_letter_code
_entity_poly.pdbx_strand_id
1 'polypeptide(L)'
;MAAEHRRSELTPFLAALDALAADVPDDAEFLYDPSTPRGALRRGNLLHYLALMAEIRPKVLLLAEAPGYRGMTVSGVPFTSVRQLTTRPGLITGRAEGDGFEVPEHPDATWESSSGIVWRALQSWRGPLPLLWGVYPNHPFVPGDRLTNRAPRPAEVRAGAPVALALAEAFGIGLIAAVGRKAQGAMASAGVDAPALRHPAQGGATIFTQQVHDLNERMLTS
;
A
#
# COMPACT_ATOMS: atom_id res chain seq x y z
N MET A 1 4.47 -9.25 25.47
CA MET A 1 3.07 -9.69 25.28
C MET A 1 2.37 -8.95 24.13
N ALA A 2 2.23 -7.61 24.14
CA ALA A 2 1.53 -6.88 23.07
C ALA A 2 2.19 -7.01 21.68
N ALA A 3 3.52 -6.92 21.59
CA ALA A 3 4.24 -7.05 20.31
C ALA A 3 4.16 -8.47 19.72
N GLU A 4 4.16 -9.50 20.57
CA GLU A 4 4.10 -10.91 20.16
C GLU A 4 2.68 -11.32 19.75
N HIS A 5 1.66 -10.83 20.46
CA HIS A 5 0.27 -10.97 20.06
C HIS A 5 0.00 -10.33 18.69
N ARG A 6 0.49 -9.12 18.44
CA ARG A 6 0.34 -8.47 17.13
C ARG A 6 1.11 -9.16 16.00
N ARG A 7 2.27 -9.75 16.32
CA ARG A 7 2.99 -10.57 15.34
C ARG A 7 2.19 -11.82 14.95
N SER A 8 1.41 -12.36 15.88
CA SER A 8 0.47 -13.46 15.59
C SER A 8 -0.70 -13.02 14.69
N GLU A 9 -1.24 -11.80 14.88
CA GLU A 9 -2.31 -11.25 14.03
C GLU A 9 -1.87 -11.02 12.57
N LEU A 10 -0.60 -10.66 12.34
CA LEU A 10 -0.05 -10.48 10.99
C LEU A 10 0.33 -11.80 10.29
N THR A 11 0.32 -12.94 11.00
CA THR A 11 0.76 -14.22 10.43
C THR A 11 -0.05 -14.65 9.21
N PRO A 12 -1.40 -14.59 9.22
CA PRO A 12 -2.21 -14.91 8.03
C PRO A 12 -1.89 -13.99 6.84
N PHE A 13 -1.71 -12.68 7.10
CA PHE A 13 -1.33 -11.72 6.07
C PHE A 13 0.03 -12.06 5.43
N LEU A 14 1.06 -12.30 6.25
CA LEU A 14 2.40 -12.62 5.75
C LEU A 14 2.42 -13.96 5.00
N ALA A 15 1.71 -14.97 5.50
CA ALA A 15 1.60 -16.25 4.81
C ALA A 15 0.89 -16.11 3.45
N ALA A 16 -0.19 -15.34 3.38
CA ALA A 16 -0.90 -15.09 2.13
C ALA A 16 -0.05 -14.27 1.14
N LEU A 17 0.72 -13.29 1.63
CA LEU A 17 1.66 -12.52 0.81
C LEU A 17 2.76 -13.42 0.25
N ASP A 18 3.38 -14.25 1.08
CA ASP A 18 4.48 -15.13 0.68
C ASP A 18 3.99 -16.22 -0.31
N ALA A 19 2.74 -16.67 -0.19
CA ALA A 19 2.14 -17.61 -1.14
C ALA A 19 2.05 -17.06 -2.57
N LEU A 20 2.00 -15.72 -2.77
CA LEU A 20 2.00 -15.12 -4.10
C LEU A 20 3.32 -15.31 -4.85
N ALA A 21 4.41 -15.65 -4.16
CA ALA A 21 5.70 -15.91 -4.80
C ALA A 21 5.68 -17.20 -5.66
N ALA A 22 4.75 -18.11 -5.40
CA ALA A 22 4.68 -19.39 -6.09
C ALA A 22 4.12 -19.32 -7.53
N ASP A 23 3.35 -18.28 -7.85
CA ASP A 23 2.67 -18.12 -9.14
C ASP A 23 2.78 -16.67 -9.64
N VAL A 24 4.02 -16.20 -9.76
CA VAL A 24 4.33 -14.89 -10.33
C VAL A 24 4.52 -15.06 -11.84
N PRO A 25 3.71 -14.40 -12.69
CA PRO A 25 3.90 -14.47 -14.14
C PRO A 25 5.17 -13.73 -14.56
N ASP A 26 5.74 -14.09 -15.72
CA ASP A 26 6.98 -13.51 -16.26
C ASP A 26 6.95 -11.99 -16.45
N ASP A 27 5.75 -11.40 -16.51
CA ASP A 27 5.49 -9.97 -16.64
C ASP A 27 5.06 -9.31 -15.31
N ALA A 28 5.43 -9.89 -14.18
CA ALA A 28 5.30 -9.31 -12.86
C ALA A 28 6.48 -9.64 -11.93
N GLU A 29 6.67 -8.84 -10.89
CA GLU A 29 7.71 -9.03 -9.86
C GLU A 29 7.07 -9.20 -8.48
N PHE A 30 7.45 -10.27 -7.76
CA PHE A 30 7.20 -10.37 -6.33
C PHE A 30 8.22 -9.51 -5.56
N LEU A 31 7.73 -8.54 -4.79
CA LEU A 31 8.57 -7.48 -4.21
C LEU A 31 9.33 -7.90 -2.96
N TYR A 32 8.88 -8.95 -2.26
CA TYR A 32 9.25 -9.20 -0.86
C TYR A 32 10.06 -10.47 -0.64
N ASP A 33 10.72 -10.98 -1.69
CA ASP A 33 11.58 -12.16 -1.61
C ASP A 33 12.80 -11.91 -0.70
N PRO A 34 12.85 -12.50 0.51
CA PRO A 34 13.94 -12.25 1.45
C PRO A 34 15.27 -12.87 1.00
N SER A 35 15.30 -13.72 -0.03
CA SER A 35 16.52 -14.30 -0.57
C SER A 35 17.32 -13.33 -1.44
N THR A 36 16.70 -12.23 -1.88
CA THR A 36 17.35 -11.17 -2.66
C THR A 36 17.62 -9.94 -1.79
N PRO A 37 18.74 -9.21 -1.98
CA PRO A 37 18.99 -7.97 -1.23
C PRO A 37 17.87 -6.93 -1.36
N ARG A 38 17.32 -6.76 -2.57
CA ARG A 38 16.21 -5.83 -2.82
C ARG A 38 14.92 -6.28 -2.12
N GLY A 39 14.59 -7.57 -2.18
CA GLY A 39 13.38 -8.07 -1.53
C GLY A 39 13.50 -8.09 0.00
N ALA A 40 14.68 -8.39 0.55
CA ALA A 40 14.97 -8.28 1.98
C ALA A 40 14.78 -6.84 2.50
N LEU A 41 15.34 -5.84 1.81
CA LEU A 41 15.14 -4.42 2.15
C LEU A 41 13.65 -4.04 2.10
N ARG A 42 12.97 -4.39 1.00
CA ARG A 42 11.53 -4.09 0.83
C ARG A 42 10.67 -4.76 1.90
N ARG A 43 11.01 -6.00 2.28
CA ARG A 43 10.32 -6.73 3.36
C ARG A 43 10.58 -6.08 4.72
N GLY A 44 11.82 -5.68 5.01
CA GLY A 44 12.16 -4.92 6.22
C GLY A 44 11.35 -3.63 6.34
N ASN A 45 11.31 -2.85 5.26
CA ASN A 45 10.52 -1.62 5.19
C ASN A 45 9.01 -1.87 5.32
N LEU A 46 8.48 -2.94 4.71
CA LEU A 46 7.08 -3.34 4.88
C LEU A 46 6.78 -3.65 6.35
N LEU A 47 7.59 -4.48 7.00
CA LEU A 47 7.39 -4.84 8.41
C LEU A 47 7.48 -3.62 9.33
N HIS A 48 8.41 -2.71 9.04
CA HIS A 48 8.53 -1.44 9.77
C HIS A 48 7.30 -0.54 9.55
N TYR A 49 6.82 -0.40 8.31
CA TYR A 49 5.59 0.32 7.99
C TYR A 49 4.39 -0.23 8.78
N LEU A 50 4.22 -1.55 8.79
CA LEU A 50 3.14 -2.19 9.54
C LEU A 50 3.26 -1.97 11.05
N ALA A 51 4.47 -1.98 11.60
CA ALA A 51 4.71 -1.67 13.01
C ALA A 51 4.28 -0.24 13.35
N LEU A 52 4.69 0.75 12.54
CA LEU A 52 4.28 2.14 12.71
C LEU A 52 2.76 2.30 12.62
N MET A 53 2.13 1.72 11.58
CA MET A 53 0.67 1.79 11.43
C MET A 53 -0.07 1.12 12.57
N ALA A 54 0.51 0.09 13.17
CA ALA A 54 -0.12 -0.58 14.29
C ALA A 54 -0.09 0.28 15.56
N GLU A 55 0.88 1.20 15.72
CA GLU A 55 0.82 2.26 16.75
C GLU A 55 -0.30 3.26 16.46
N ILE A 56 -0.50 3.62 15.18
CA ILE A 56 -1.57 4.53 14.73
C ILE A 56 -2.97 3.94 14.97
N ARG A 57 -3.14 2.61 14.83
CA ARG A 57 -4.43 1.89 14.91
C ARG A 57 -5.46 2.41 13.88
N PRO A 58 -5.17 2.26 12.57
CA PRO A 58 -6.05 2.70 11.50
C PRO A 58 -7.44 2.08 11.60
N LYS A 59 -8.45 2.82 11.16
CA LYS A 59 -9.84 2.34 11.01
C LYS A 59 -10.26 2.18 9.55
N VAL A 60 -9.48 2.78 8.65
CA VAL A 60 -9.71 2.80 7.21
C VAL A 60 -8.51 2.19 6.50
N LEU A 61 -8.77 1.38 5.49
CA LEU A 61 -7.79 0.91 4.51
C LEU A 61 -8.06 1.59 3.16
N LEU A 62 -7.12 2.37 2.65
CA LEU A 62 -7.12 2.83 1.26
C LEU A 62 -6.45 1.76 0.39
N LEU A 63 -7.27 1.05 -0.40
CA LEU A 63 -6.84 -0.09 -1.20
C LEU A 63 -6.68 0.30 -2.68
N ALA A 64 -5.46 0.32 -3.17
CA ALA A 64 -5.12 0.65 -4.56
C ALA A 64 -5.07 -0.58 -5.47
N GLU A 65 -4.73 -0.38 -6.75
CA GLU A 65 -4.63 -1.48 -7.72
C GLU A 65 -3.35 -2.31 -7.55
N ALA A 66 -2.18 -1.74 -7.82
CA ALA A 66 -0.89 -2.42 -7.77
C ALA A 66 0.27 -1.43 -7.53
N PRO A 67 1.42 -1.88 -7.01
CA PRO A 67 2.67 -1.12 -6.95
C PRO A 67 3.08 -0.50 -8.29
N GLY A 68 3.48 0.77 -8.25
CA GLY A 68 4.14 1.44 -9.37
C GLY A 68 5.66 1.28 -9.31
N TYR A 69 6.30 1.14 -10.47
CA TYR A 69 7.75 0.89 -10.57
C TYR A 69 8.62 1.97 -9.93
N ARG A 70 8.11 3.19 -9.76
CA ARG A 70 8.84 4.34 -9.16
C ARG A 70 8.58 4.55 -7.66
N GLY A 71 7.60 3.83 -7.09
CA GLY A 71 7.14 4.01 -5.72
C GLY A 71 7.46 2.77 -4.88
N MET A 72 6.40 2.02 -4.57
CA MET A 72 6.44 0.82 -3.73
C MET A 72 7.39 -0.27 -4.25
N THR A 73 7.59 -0.40 -5.56
CA THR A 73 8.58 -1.34 -6.13
C THR A 73 10.01 -1.02 -5.71
N VAL A 74 10.30 0.26 -5.41
CA VAL A 74 11.62 0.71 -4.92
C VAL A 74 11.68 0.68 -3.39
N SER A 75 10.65 1.17 -2.72
CA SER A 75 10.67 1.38 -1.26
C SER A 75 10.22 0.17 -0.43
N GLY A 76 9.38 -0.71 -1.00
CA GLY A 76 8.65 -1.75 -0.27
C GLY A 76 7.42 -1.24 0.49
N VAL A 77 7.16 0.07 0.50
CA VAL A 77 6.09 0.71 1.28
C VAL A 77 4.99 1.25 0.35
N PRO A 78 3.70 0.97 0.62
CA PRO A 78 2.58 1.47 -0.17
C PRO A 78 2.59 3.00 -0.34
N PHE A 79 2.31 3.46 -1.56
CA PHE A 79 2.29 4.89 -1.93
C PHE A 79 3.50 5.71 -1.46
N THR A 80 4.67 5.10 -1.41
CA THR A 80 5.89 5.74 -0.91
C THR A 80 7.01 5.60 -1.91
N SER A 81 7.45 6.69 -2.54
CA SER A 81 8.72 6.72 -3.28
C SER A 81 9.89 7.10 -2.36
N VAL A 82 11.13 7.07 -2.85
CA VAL A 82 12.30 7.50 -2.04
C VAL A 82 12.11 8.90 -1.46
N ARG A 83 11.54 9.84 -2.23
CA ARG A 83 11.17 11.17 -1.73
C ARG A 83 10.28 11.15 -0.48
N GLN A 84 9.23 10.31 -0.46
CA GLN A 84 8.37 10.17 0.73
C GLN A 84 9.13 9.50 1.87
N LEU A 85 9.87 8.42 1.55
CA LEU A 85 10.64 7.61 2.49
C LEU A 85 11.67 8.45 3.29
N THR A 86 12.27 9.45 2.64
CA THR A 86 13.29 10.33 3.25
C THR A 86 12.73 11.65 3.79
N THR A 87 11.41 11.87 3.77
CA THR A 87 10.81 13.12 4.23
C THR A 87 11.06 13.35 5.74
N ARG A 88 11.24 14.62 6.11
CA ARG A 88 11.45 15.12 7.48
C ARG A 88 10.59 16.37 7.68
N PRO A 89 9.76 16.46 8.74
CA PRO A 89 9.40 15.38 9.68
C PRO A 89 8.75 14.17 8.98
N GLY A 90 8.73 13.02 9.64
CA GLY A 90 8.17 11.78 9.11
C GLY A 90 6.68 11.93 8.73
N LEU A 91 6.27 11.30 7.63
CA LEU A 91 4.90 11.40 7.11
C LEU A 91 3.90 10.59 7.95
N ILE A 92 4.36 9.53 8.60
CA ILE A 92 3.54 8.68 9.48
C ILE A 92 3.63 9.16 10.92
N THR A 93 4.84 9.38 11.41
CA THR A 93 5.11 9.60 12.84
C THR A 93 5.20 11.07 13.23
N GLY A 94 5.42 11.97 12.27
CA GLY A 94 5.72 13.38 12.54
C GLY A 94 7.07 13.62 13.23
N ARG A 95 7.91 12.59 13.40
CA ARG A 95 9.23 12.72 14.08
C ARG A 95 10.21 13.52 13.24
N ALA A 96 11.03 14.35 13.88
CA ALA A 96 11.98 15.24 13.19
C ALA A 96 13.03 14.45 12.40
N GLU A 97 13.39 13.25 12.86
CA GLU A 97 14.33 12.31 12.27
C GLU A 97 13.68 11.40 11.22
N GLY A 98 12.38 11.59 10.95
CA GLY A 98 11.60 10.84 9.97
C GLY A 98 11.06 9.51 10.47
N ASP A 99 10.50 8.73 9.54
CA ASP A 99 9.83 7.46 9.86
C ASP A 99 10.80 6.27 10.00
N GLY A 100 12.10 6.45 9.75
CA GLY A 100 13.12 5.42 10.04
C GLY A 100 13.20 4.25 9.03
N PHE A 101 12.71 4.44 7.81
CA PHE A 101 12.85 3.45 6.73
C PHE A 101 14.29 3.36 6.19
N GLU A 102 14.64 2.19 5.69
CA GLU A 102 15.89 1.95 4.95
C GLU A 102 15.78 2.51 3.53
N VAL A 103 16.79 3.27 3.11
CA VAL A 103 16.85 3.87 1.78
C VAL A 103 17.67 2.96 0.86
N PRO A 104 17.12 2.50 -0.29
CA PRO A 104 17.92 1.76 -1.27
C PRO A 104 19.12 2.57 -1.75
N GLU A 105 20.31 1.96 -1.79
CA GLU A 105 21.56 2.63 -2.19
C GLU A 105 21.54 3.10 -3.66
N HIS A 106 20.94 2.30 -4.54
CA HIS A 106 20.84 2.56 -5.98
C HIS A 106 19.38 2.42 -6.47
N PRO A 107 18.51 3.40 -6.16
CA PRO A 107 17.10 3.31 -6.50
C PRO A 107 16.87 3.52 -8.00
N ASP A 108 16.08 2.64 -8.63
CA ASP A 108 15.69 2.77 -10.04
C ASP A 108 14.89 4.08 -10.32
N ALA A 109 14.23 4.63 -9.30
CA ALA A 109 13.64 5.96 -9.32
C ALA A 109 13.53 6.56 -7.92
N THR A 110 13.62 7.89 -7.81
CA THR A 110 13.53 8.60 -6.53
C THR A 110 12.14 9.19 -6.25
N TRP A 111 11.32 9.34 -7.29
CA TRP A 111 10.04 10.06 -7.21
C TRP A 111 8.92 9.40 -8.00
N GLU A 112 7.73 9.37 -7.38
CA GLU A 112 6.47 8.98 -8.01
C GLU A 112 5.38 10.04 -7.76
N SER A 113 4.67 10.44 -8.81
CA SER A 113 3.60 11.45 -8.73
C SER A 113 2.44 11.00 -7.84
N SER A 114 1.98 9.75 -7.99
CA SER A 114 0.85 9.21 -7.23
C SER A 114 1.15 9.15 -5.74
N SER A 115 2.32 8.64 -5.32
CA SER A 115 2.80 8.74 -3.94
C SER A 115 2.72 10.17 -3.40
N GLY A 116 3.23 11.15 -4.15
CA GLY A 116 3.17 12.56 -3.74
C GLY A 116 1.74 13.12 -3.62
N ILE A 117 0.81 12.72 -4.49
CA ILE A 117 -0.59 13.13 -4.43
C ILE A 117 -1.27 12.53 -3.20
N VAL A 118 -1.09 11.23 -2.95
CA VAL A 118 -1.70 10.54 -1.81
C VAL A 118 -1.27 11.19 -0.50
N TRP A 119 0.02 11.35 -0.28
CA TRP A 119 0.50 11.97 0.96
C TRP A 119 0.12 13.44 1.11
N ARG A 120 -0.01 14.20 0.02
CA ARG A 120 -0.58 15.56 0.10
C ARG A 120 -2.03 15.57 0.51
N ALA A 121 -2.85 14.65 -0.01
CA ALA A 121 -4.25 14.54 0.39
C ALA A 121 -4.40 14.14 1.86
N LEU A 122 -3.47 13.31 2.37
CA LEU A 122 -3.46 12.89 3.78
C LEU A 122 -2.98 13.97 4.76
N GLN A 123 -2.40 15.09 4.30
CA GLN A 123 -2.00 16.18 5.22
C GLN A 123 -3.19 16.82 5.95
N SER A 124 -4.39 16.81 5.34
CA SER A 124 -5.62 17.27 5.98
C SER A 124 -6.39 16.16 6.70
N TRP A 125 -5.87 14.93 6.72
CA TRP A 125 -6.49 13.82 7.44
C TRP A 125 -6.44 14.10 8.94
N ARG A 126 -7.53 13.78 9.66
CA ARG A 126 -7.63 13.99 11.10
C ARG A 126 -7.92 12.67 11.80
N GLY A 127 -7.33 12.49 12.98
CA GLY A 127 -7.38 11.21 13.69
C GLY A 127 -6.35 10.21 13.16
N PRO A 128 -6.52 8.91 13.45
CA PRO A 128 -5.59 7.86 13.01
C PRO A 128 -5.47 7.84 11.48
N LEU A 129 -4.23 7.94 10.96
CA LEU A 129 -3.97 7.80 9.52
C LEU A 129 -4.55 6.48 8.98
N PRO A 130 -5.03 6.46 7.72
CA PRO A 130 -5.49 5.22 7.11
C PRO A 130 -4.31 4.29 6.81
N LEU A 131 -4.59 2.98 6.85
CA LEU A 131 -3.69 1.98 6.29
C LEU A 131 -3.71 2.09 4.77
N LEU A 132 -2.56 1.91 4.13
CA LEU A 132 -2.41 1.98 2.68
C LEU A 132 -1.98 0.60 2.18
N TRP A 133 -2.59 0.12 1.10
CA TRP A 133 -2.20 -1.16 0.48
C TRP A 133 -2.60 -1.23 -1.00
N GLY A 134 -2.12 -2.22 -1.73
CA GLY A 134 -2.54 -2.54 -3.10
C GLY A 134 -3.20 -3.92 -3.18
N VAL A 135 -4.28 -4.06 -3.93
CA VAL A 135 -4.99 -5.35 -4.02
C VAL A 135 -4.14 -6.42 -4.69
N TYR A 136 -3.35 -6.07 -5.71
CA TYR A 136 -2.29 -6.94 -6.22
C TYR A 136 -0.94 -6.41 -5.70
N PRO A 137 -0.29 -7.06 -4.71
CA PRO A 137 0.89 -6.52 -4.06
C PRO A 137 2.21 -6.78 -4.83
N ASN A 138 2.14 -7.50 -5.95
CA ASN A 138 3.25 -7.66 -6.90
C ASN A 138 3.23 -6.52 -7.92
N HIS A 139 4.36 -6.26 -8.56
CA HIS A 139 4.47 -5.21 -9.57
C HIS A 139 4.31 -5.78 -10.99
N PRO A 140 3.18 -5.57 -11.69
CA PRO A 140 3.01 -5.95 -13.09
C PRO A 140 3.63 -4.91 -14.03
N PHE A 141 4.33 -5.39 -15.05
CA PHE A 141 5.01 -4.56 -16.03
C PHE A 141 4.72 -5.05 -17.47
N VAL A 142 5.14 -4.25 -18.46
CA VAL A 142 5.10 -4.66 -19.87
C VAL A 142 6.20 -5.70 -20.10
N PRO A 143 5.92 -6.86 -20.71
CA PRO A 143 6.92 -7.90 -20.95
C PRO A 143 8.21 -7.33 -21.56
N GLY A 144 9.35 -7.63 -20.94
CA GLY A 144 10.67 -7.14 -21.35
C GLY A 144 11.08 -5.77 -20.80
N ASP A 145 10.20 -5.03 -20.13
CA ASP A 145 10.51 -3.74 -19.52
C ASP A 145 9.92 -3.59 -18.11
N ARG A 146 10.69 -4.00 -17.10
CA ARG A 146 10.36 -3.88 -15.67
C ARG A 146 10.19 -2.43 -15.18
N LEU A 147 10.58 -1.42 -15.95
CA LEU A 147 10.46 0.00 -15.58
C LEU A 147 9.20 0.64 -16.17
N THR A 148 8.15 -0.17 -16.32
CA THR A 148 6.83 0.24 -16.81
C THR A 148 5.75 -0.24 -15.87
N ASN A 149 4.57 0.39 -15.95
CA ASN A 149 3.40 -0.08 -15.22
C ASN A 149 2.43 -0.73 -16.21
N ARG A 150 2.02 -1.97 -15.93
CA ARG A 150 0.84 -2.57 -16.54
C ARG A 150 -0.31 -2.55 -15.52
N ALA A 151 -1.55 -2.45 -15.98
CA ALA A 151 -2.68 -2.68 -15.08
C ALA A 151 -2.77 -4.17 -14.70
N PRO A 152 -3.03 -4.54 -13.43
CA PRO A 152 -3.15 -5.95 -13.06
C PRO A 152 -4.35 -6.60 -13.76
N ARG A 153 -4.18 -7.86 -14.15
CA ARG A 153 -5.21 -8.73 -14.75
C ARG A 153 -6.23 -9.12 -13.67
N PRO A 154 -7.47 -9.47 -14.07
CA PRO A 154 -8.46 -9.96 -13.12
C PRO A 154 -7.99 -11.15 -12.29
N ALA A 155 -7.18 -12.07 -12.85
CA ALA A 155 -6.62 -13.19 -12.11
C ALA A 155 -5.62 -12.75 -11.03
N GLU A 156 -4.73 -11.82 -11.36
CA GLU A 156 -3.75 -11.23 -10.43
C GLU A 156 -4.46 -10.52 -9.26
N VAL A 157 -5.50 -9.75 -9.59
CA VAL A 157 -6.35 -9.08 -8.60
C VAL A 157 -7.06 -10.07 -7.68
N ARG A 158 -7.61 -11.17 -8.23
CA ARG A 158 -8.25 -12.23 -7.42
C ARG A 158 -7.25 -12.94 -6.52
N ALA A 159 -6.04 -13.19 -6.99
CA ALA A 159 -4.99 -13.82 -6.19
C ALA A 159 -4.54 -12.93 -5.03
N GLY A 160 -4.48 -11.61 -5.23
CA GLY A 160 -4.07 -10.67 -4.18
C GLY A 160 -5.17 -10.25 -3.20
N ALA A 161 -6.46 -10.39 -3.54
CA ALA A 161 -7.57 -10.01 -2.66
C ALA A 161 -7.53 -10.67 -1.27
N PRO A 162 -7.26 -11.99 -1.11
CA PRO A 162 -7.06 -12.62 0.19
C PRO A 162 -5.98 -11.95 1.06
N VAL A 163 -4.90 -11.45 0.44
CA VAL A 163 -3.83 -10.74 1.16
C VAL A 163 -4.35 -9.43 1.74
N ALA A 164 -5.09 -8.66 0.95
CA ALA A 164 -5.67 -7.40 1.41
C ALA A 164 -6.71 -7.61 2.53
N LEU A 165 -7.51 -8.68 2.45
CA LEU A 165 -8.50 -9.01 3.49
C LEU A 165 -7.83 -9.47 4.79
N ALA A 166 -6.81 -10.33 4.71
CA ALA A 166 -6.04 -10.74 5.88
C ALA A 166 -5.34 -9.54 6.55
N LEU A 167 -4.86 -8.58 5.76
CA LEU A 167 -4.32 -7.32 6.31
C LEU A 167 -5.41 -6.49 7.01
N ALA A 168 -6.57 -6.35 6.39
CA ALA A 168 -7.69 -5.61 6.97
C ALA A 168 -8.16 -6.23 8.30
N GLU A 169 -8.25 -7.57 8.35
CA GLU A 169 -8.58 -8.33 9.55
C GLU A 169 -7.54 -8.14 10.65
N ALA A 170 -6.24 -8.28 10.33
CA ALA A 170 -5.14 -8.12 11.28
C ALA A 170 -5.10 -6.73 11.95
N PHE A 171 -5.60 -5.69 11.27
CA PHE A 171 -5.68 -4.34 11.81
C PHE A 171 -7.05 -3.97 12.38
N GLY A 172 -8.05 -4.87 12.29
CA GLY A 172 -9.43 -4.58 12.68
C GLY A 172 -10.01 -3.39 11.91
N ILE A 173 -9.74 -3.32 10.60
CA ILE A 173 -10.23 -2.26 9.71
C ILE A 173 -11.75 -2.33 9.61
N GLY A 174 -12.42 -1.21 9.89
CA GLY A 174 -13.88 -1.10 9.78
C GLY A 174 -14.36 -0.69 8.39
N LEU A 175 -13.48 -0.10 7.57
CA LEU A 175 -13.82 0.38 6.23
C LEU A 175 -12.67 0.19 5.24
N ILE A 176 -12.94 -0.47 4.12
CA ILE A 176 -12.04 -0.53 2.97
C ILE A 176 -12.54 0.45 1.90
N ALA A 177 -11.76 1.46 1.55
CA ALA A 177 -12.04 2.39 0.47
C ALA A 177 -11.15 2.09 -0.74
N ALA A 178 -11.77 1.79 -1.89
CA ALA A 178 -11.06 1.38 -3.09
C ALA A 178 -10.55 2.59 -3.88
N VAL A 179 -9.23 2.71 -4.06
CA VAL A 179 -8.61 3.75 -4.89
C VAL A 179 -8.59 3.28 -6.35
N GLY A 180 -9.64 3.64 -7.09
CA GLY A 180 -9.84 3.25 -8.48
C GLY A 180 -10.81 2.08 -8.66
N ARG A 181 -11.36 1.96 -9.89
CA ARG A 181 -12.42 1.01 -10.21
C ARG A 181 -11.96 -0.46 -10.17
N LYS A 182 -10.68 -0.76 -10.44
CA LYS A 182 -10.21 -2.15 -10.39
C LYS A 182 -10.14 -2.67 -8.96
N ALA A 183 -9.64 -1.85 -8.03
CA ALA A 183 -9.68 -2.17 -6.60
C ALA A 183 -11.12 -2.35 -6.12
N GLN A 184 -12.06 -1.51 -6.58
CA GLN A 184 -13.48 -1.64 -6.25
C GLN A 184 -14.06 -2.97 -6.77
N GLY A 185 -13.84 -3.30 -8.05
CA GLY A 185 -14.31 -4.54 -8.64
C GLY A 185 -13.71 -5.80 -7.97
N ALA A 186 -12.46 -5.71 -7.51
CA ALA A 186 -11.80 -6.75 -6.74
C ALA A 186 -12.55 -7.06 -5.44
N MET A 187 -12.83 -6.01 -4.65
CA MET A 187 -13.52 -6.15 -3.38
C MET A 187 -14.96 -6.62 -3.58
N ALA A 188 -15.66 -6.10 -4.59
CA ALA A 188 -17.00 -6.56 -4.94
C ALA A 188 -17.03 -8.06 -5.30
N SER A 189 -16.02 -8.55 -6.04
CA SER A 189 -15.89 -9.97 -6.38
C SER A 189 -15.59 -10.85 -5.15
N ALA A 190 -15.03 -10.26 -4.10
CA ALA A 190 -14.79 -10.90 -2.80
C ALA A 190 -15.98 -10.71 -1.82
N GLY A 191 -17.10 -10.13 -2.26
CA GLY A 191 -18.27 -9.89 -1.43
C GLY A 191 -18.13 -8.71 -0.46
N VAL A 192 -17.14 -7.84 -0.68
CA VAL A 192 -16.88 -6.66 0.15
C VAL A 192 -17.36 -5.40 -0.56
N ASP A 193 -18.25 -4.64 0.08
CA ASP A 193 -18.60 -3.30 -0.37
C ASP A 193 -17.47 -2.33 0.00
N ALA A 194 -16.80 -1.80 -1.03
CA ALA A 194 -15.69 -0.86 -0.89
C ALA A 194 -16.01 0.42 -1.67
N PRO A 195 -16.33 1.54 -1.00
CA PRO A 195 -16.58 2.81 -1.65
C PRO A 195 -15.40 3.23 -2.52
N ALA A 196 -15.67 3.61 -3.76
CA ALA A 196 -14.63 3.98 -4.71
C ALA A 196 -14.22 5.45 -4.59
N LEU A 197 -12.91 5.65 -4.49
CA LEU A 197 -12.22 6.92 -4.68
C LEU A 197 -11.63 6.97 -6.09
N ARG A 198 -11.61 8.14 -6.71
CA ARG A 198 -10.98 8.39 -8.01
C ARG A 198 -9.48 8.13 -7.88
N HIS A 199 -8.91 7.31 -8.76
CA HIS A 199 -7.47 7.11 -8.76
C HIS A 199 -6.71 8.43 -9.01
N PRO A 200 -5.62 8.75 -8.27
CA PRO A 200 -4.94 10.06 -8.34
C PRO A 200 -4.19 10.31 -9.66
N ALA A 201 -3.85 9.26 -10.40
CA ALA A 201 -3.18 9.37 -11.70
C ALA A 201 -4.10 9.92 -12.81
N GLN A 202 -3.53 10.30 -13.96
CA GLN A 202 -4.25 10.69 -15.18
C GLN A 202 -5.29 11.81 -14.93
N GLY A 203 -4.84 12.91 -14.30
CA GLY A 203 -5.69 14.07 -13.99
C GLY A 203 -6.66 13.85 -12.82
N GLY A 204 -6.64 12.71 -12.13
CA GLY A 204 -7.56 12.40 -11.03
C GLY A 204 -7.23 13.06 -9.69
N ALA A 205 -6.11 13.78 -9.58
CA ALA A 205 -5.58 14.29 -8.31
C ALA A 205 -6.59 15.14 -7.52
N THR A 206 -7.23 16.13 -8.15
CA THR A 206 -8.18 17.03 -7.47
C THR A 206 -9.38 16.28 -6.89
N ILE A 207 -9.97 15.40 -7.69
CA ILE A 207 -11.15 14.61 -7.26
C ILE A 207 -10.74 13.61 -6.16
N PHE A 208 -9.58 12.96 -6.30
CA PHE A 208 -9.05 12.07 -5.26
C PHE A 208 -8.91 12.81 -3.93
N THR A 209 -8.25 13.98 -3.93
CA THR A 209 -8.06 14.77 -2.71
C THR A 209 -9.39 15.15 -2.06
N GLN A 210 -10.37 15.60 -2.85
CA GLN A 210 -11.69 15.94 -2.34
C GLN A 210 -12.38 14.72 -1.73
N GLN A 211 -12.35 13.57 -2.40
CA GLN A 211 -13.03 12.37 -1.91
C GLN A 211 -12.35 11.76 -0.67
N VAL A 212 -11.02 11.89 -0.55
CA VAL A 212 -10.30 11.52 0.69
C VAL A 212 -10.71 12.44 1.85
N HIS A 213 -10.82 13.74 1.60
CA HIS A 213 -11.34 14.69 2.58
C HIS A 213 -12.76 14.34 3.02
N ASP A 214 -13.68 14.13 2.06
CA ASP A 214 -15.08 13.81 2.37
C ASP A 214 -15.21 12.46 3.11
N LEU A 215 -14.35 11.50 2.79
CA LEU A 215 -14.24 10.25 3.53
C LEU A 215 -13.82 10.48 4.98
N ASN A 216 -12.77 11.29 5.19
CA ASN A 216 -12.29 11.65 6.52
C ASN A 216 -13.39 12.32 7.35
N GLU A 217 -14.12 13.27 6.78
CA GLU A 217 -15.22 13.96 7.48
C GLU A 217 -16.31 12.98 7.93
N ARG A 218 -16.72 12.04 7.07
CA ARG A 218 -17.70 11.02 7.44
C ARG A 218 -17.23 10.17 8.62
N MET A 219 -15.96 9.74 8.60
CA MET A 219 -15.36 8.91 9.64
C MET A 219 -15.26 9.61 11.00
N LEU A 220 -15.25 10.95 11.04
CA LEU A 220 -15.23 11.72 12.29
C LEU A 220 -16.62 11.95 12.88
N THR A 221 -17.67 11.78 12.07
CA THR A 221 -19.07 11.99 12.46
C THR A 221 -19.81 10.69 12.82
N SER A 222 -19.22 9.54 12.52
CA SER A 222 -19.72 8.19 12.79
C SER A 222 -19.17 7.62 14.08
#